data_AF-A0A921ZQ56-F1
#
_entry.id   AF-A0A921ZQ56-F1
#
_cell.length_a   1.000
_cell.length_b   1.000
_cell.length_c   1.000
_cell.angle_alpha   90.00
_cell.angle_beta   90.00
_cell.angle_gamma   90.00
#
_symmetry.space_group_name_H-M   'P 1'
#
loop_
_entity.id
_entity.type
_entity.pdbx_description
1 polymer ?
#
loop_
_entity_poly.entity_id
_entity_poly.type
_entity_poly.pdbx_seq_one_letter_code
_entity_poly.pdbx_strand_id
1 'polypeptide(L)'
;MSNQSYTSGDAPELKRDVMAARNAIQFRGAAPKTGSRTNKPSVTRNRFKGVLRECENLLKSMGVQCIKGSGEAEATCAMLNSQGLVDAVISQDSDCFAYGARRVYRNFSVSTAAGAGAMQGSVDCYDAAYMYESNGFGRNKMVALALLCGSDYNVGACGSSINTAVQFLHTVPESDIIPRLLSWVLDPAQFEERSRWASAPGRCDRCGHVGRTHLRNGCPVCATHRGCTDLGHKSKVAEVKRELSLRSRALSCGIPFPEPKVMKEFLHSTEEKIDIDSLKRPVPSLIQFTVIDKRNLSKAFDVLRRTNACLKCVLTETYER
;
A
#
# COMPACT_ATOMS: atom_id res chain seq x y z
N MET A 1 14.23 13.42 -32.49
CA MET A 1 15.00 12.64 -31.50
C MET A 1 14.61 13.12 -30.10
N SER A 2 13.62 12.48 -29.47
CA SER A 2 13.01 12.92 -28.21
C SER A 2 13.65 12.22 -27.01
N ASN A 3 14.62 12.89 -26.37
CA ASN A 3 15.17 12.46 -25.09
C ASN A 3 14.15 12.71 -23.97
N GLN A 4 13.42 11.67 -23.57
CA GLN A 4 12.45 11.65 -22.48
C GLN A 4 13.02 10.94 -21.24
N SER A 5 13.76 11.69 -20.43
CA SER A 5 14.11 11.34 -19.04
C SER A 5 12.86 11.45 -18.16
N TYR A 6 12.42 10.33 -17.59
CA TYR A 6 11.35 10.27 -16.60
C TYR A 6 11.80 9.31 -15.49
N THR A 7 11.71 9.67 -14.23
CA THR A 7 12.05 8.79 -13.08
C THR A 7 10.82 8.04 -12.54
N SER A 8 9.68 8.19 -13.19
CA SER A 8 8.46 7.39 -13.04
C SER A 8 7.91 7.13 -14.43
N GLY A 9 7.47 5.91 -14.72
CA GLY A 9 6.66 5.63 -15.90
C GLY A 9 5.33 6.36 -15.86
N ASP A 10 4.54 6.29 -16.93
CA ASP A 10 3.18 6.81 -16.89
C ASP A 10 2.35 5.95 -15.92
N ALA A 11 1.73 6.61 -14.93
CA ALA A 11 0.89 5.92 -13.95
C ALA A 11 -0.20 5.08 -14.65
N PRO A 12 -0.50 3.86 -14.17
CA PRO A 12 -1.53 3.01 -14.73
C PRO A 12 -2.86 3.75 -14.84
N GLU A 13 -3.62 3.45 -15.89
CA GLU A 13 -4.87 4.18 -16.18
C GLU A 13 -5.82 4.18 -14.98
N LEU A 14 -5.84 3.07 -14.25
CA LEU A 14 -6.61 2.84 -13.04
C LEU A 14 -6.35 3.88 -11.95
N LYS A 15 -5.08 4.23 -11.70
CA LYS A 15 -4.72 5.24 -10.70
C LYS A 15 -5.17 6.64 -11.14
N ARG A 16 -5.09 6.95 -12.43
CA ARG A 16 -5.54 8.26 -12.96
C ARG A 16 -7.04 8.46 -12.72
N ASP A 17 -7.84 7.42 -12.95
CA ASP A 17 -9.29 7.46 -12.77
C ASP A 17 -9.67 7.64 -11.29
N VAL A 18 -8.98 6.92 -10.38
CA VAL A 18 -9.20 7.04 -8.93
C VAL A 18 -8.73 8.38 -8.39
N MET A 19 -7.60 8.91 -8.84
CA MET A 19 -7.15 10.26 -8.48
C MET A 19 -8.13 11.33 -8.96
N ALA A 20 -8.69 11.19 -10.16
CA ALA A 20 -9.72 12.09 -10.68
C ALA A 20 -11.00 12.04 -9.82
N ALA A 21 -11.43 10.85 -9.43
CA ALA A 21 -12.58 10.66 -8.54
C ALA A 21 -12.34 11.24 -7.14
N ARG A 22 -11.17 11.00 -6.52
CA ARG A 22 -10.80 11.59 -5.22
C ARG A 22 -10.79 13.11 -5.26
N ASN A 23 -10.20 13.69 -6.32
CA ASN A 23 -10.21 15.15 -6.50
C ASN A 23 -11.65 15.67 -6.63
N ALA A 24 -12.53 15.01 -7.39
CA ALA A 24 -13.92 15.41 -7.52
C ALA A 24 -14.69 15.39 -6.18
N ILE A 25 -14.36 14.45 -5.29
CA ILE A 25 -14.97 14.35 -3.94
C ILE A 25 -14.39 15.40 -2.98
N GLN A 26 -13.09 15.67 -3.06
CA GLN A 26 -12.40 16.63 -2.19
C GLN A 26 -12.81 18.08 -2.50
N PHE A 27 -13.11 18.40 -3.76
CA PHE A 27 -13.66 19.69 -4.18
C PHE A 27 -15.18 19.59 -4.33
N ARG A 28 -15.91 19.53 -3.21
CA ARG A 28 -17.40 19.51 -3.16
C ARG A 28 -18.01 20.68 -3.96
N GLY A 29 -18.33 20.46 -5.23
CA GLY A 29 -19.27 21.29 -6.00
C GLY A 29 -18.74 22.64 -6.54
N ALA A 30 -17.46 22.97 -6.41
CA ALA A 30 -16.88 24.06 -7.20
C ALA A 30 -16.51 23.50 -8.57
N ALA A 31 -17.45 23.58 -9.53
CA ALA A 31 -17.16 23.23 -10.92
C ALA A 31 -15.88 23.96 -11.37
N PRO A 32 -14.90 23.28 -12.00
CA PRO A 32 -13.85 23.99 -12.69
C PRO A 32 -14.55 24.83 -13.76
N LYS A 33 -14.33 26.15 -13.75
CA LYS A 33 -14.89 27.07 -14.74
C LYS A 33 -14.71 26.44 -16.12
N THR A 34 -15.83 26.16 -16.77
CA THR A 34 -15.91 25.66 -18.14
C THR A 34 -15.16 26.62 -19.04
N GLY A 35 -13.95 26.23 -19.44
CA GLY A 35 -13.13 26.95 -20.38
C GLY A 35 -12.41 25.95 -21.27
N SER A 36 -13.07 25.58 -22.36
CA SER A 36 -12.56 24.92 -23.57
C SER A 36 -11.61 23.72 -23.37
N ARG A 37 -12.13 22.52 -23.72
CA ARG A 37 -11.32 21.34 -24.03
C ARG A 37 -10.34 21.69 -25.15
N THR A 38 -9.12 22.06 -24.79
CA THR A 38 -7.98 22.06 -25.69
C THR A 38 -6.94 21.09 -25.13
N ASN A 39 -6.42 20.24 -26.01
CA ASN A 39 -5.25 19.36 -25.78
C ASN A 39 -3.97 20.20 -25.55
N LYS A 40 -3.98 21.13 -24.59
CA LYS A 40 -2.78 21.85 -24.16
C LYS A 40 -2.24 21.16 -22.91
N PRO A 41 -0.96 20.74 -22.90
CA PRO A 41 -0.34 20.25 -21.68
C PRO A 41 -0.41 21.38 -20.64
N SER A 42 -1.09 21.11 -19.52
CA SER A 42 -1.21 22.04 -18.40
C SER A 42 0.18 22.57 -18.03
N VAL A 43 0.34 23.90 -18.00
CA VAL A 43 1.59 24.60 -17.68
C VAL A 43 2.23 24.06 -16.39
N THR A 44 1.40 23.66 -15.43
CA THR A 44 1.81 23.02 -14.16
C THR A 44 2.52 21.68 -14.36
N ARG A 45 2.04 20.83 -15.29
CA ARG A 45 2.66 19.53 -15.59
C ARG A 45 4.00 19.69 -16.29
N ASN A 46 4.12 20.68 -17.18
CA ASN A 46 5.39 20.97 -17.86
C ASN A 46 6.42 21.55 -16.88
N ARG A 47 6.00 22.40 -15.94
CA ARG A 47 6.87 22.90 -14.87
C ARG A 47 7.36 21.76 -13.97
N PHE A 48 6.49 20.84 -13.57
CA PHE A 48 6.87 19.67 -12.77
C PHE A 48 7.87 18.77 -13.51
N LYS A 49 7.65 18.50 -14.81
CA LYS A 49 8.61 17.77 -15.65
C LYS A 49 9.96 18.47 -15.75
N GLY A 50 9.97 19.81 -15.82
CA GLY A 50 11.18 20.61 -15.81
C GLY A 50 11.98 20.40 -14.52
N VAL A 51 11.31 20.48 -13.37
CA VAL A 51 11.98 20.29 -12.07
C VAL A 51 12.49 18.86 -11.88
N LEU A 52 11.72 17.84 -12.28
CA LEU A 52 12.20 16.45 -12.21
C LEU A 52 13.50 16.24 -13.01
N ARG A 53 13.60 16.84 -14.19
CA ARG A 53 14.82 16.78 -15.01
C ARG A 53 15.99 17.51 -14.34
N GLU A 54 15.73 18.65 -13.71
CA GLU A 54 16.76 19.37 -12.93
C GLU A 54 17.25 18.52 -11.75
N CYS A 55 16.35 17.87 -11.01
CA CYS A 55 16.71 16.95 -9.93
C CYS A 55 17.50 15.74 -10.43
N GLU A 56 17.09 15.12 -11.54
CA GLU A 56 17.82 14.00 -12.14
C GLU A 56 19.26 14.39 -12.54
N ASN A 57 19.43 15.58 -13.14
CA ASN A 57 20.74 16.10 -13.50
C ASN A 57 21.62 16.36 -12.27
N LEU A 58 21.05 16.90 -11.20
CA LEU A 58 21.74 17.10 -9.93
C LEU A 58 22.21 15.76 -9.35
N LEU A 59 21.33 14.78 -9.27
CA LEU A 59 21.64 13.44 -8.75
C LEU A 59 22.74 12.76 -9.56
N LYS A 60 22.65 12.84 -10.89
CA LYS A 60 23.71 12.33 -11.78
C LYS A 60 25.06 13.00 -11.54
N SER A 61 25.08 14.32 -11.30
CA SER A 61 26.32 15.04 -10.96
C SER A 61 26.91 14.61 -9.61
N MET A 62 26.06 14.17 -8.68
CA MET A 62 26.44 13.62 -7.37
C MET A 62 26.83 12.14 -7.41
N GLY A 63 26.83 11.51 -8.59
CA GLY A 63 27.11 10.07 -8.72
C GLY A 63 25.94 9.16 -8.33
N VAL A 64 24.72 9.71 -8.22
CA VAL A 64 23.51 8.95 -7.91
C VAL A 64 22.79 8.58 -9.20
N GLN A 65 22.56 7.28 -9.38
CA GLN A 65 21.91 6.74 -10.57
C GLN A 65 20.39 6.83 -10.46
N CYS A 66 19.74 7.28 -11.55
CA CYS A 66 18.29 7.37 -11.64
C CYS A 66 17.78 6.40 -12.70
N ILE A 67 16.91 5.48 -12.30
CA ILE A 67 16.32 4.47 -13.19
C ILE A 67 14.88 4.87 -13.52
N LYS A 68 14.50 4.59 -14.77
CA LYS A 68 13.15 4.81 -15.26
C LYS A 68 12.41 3.49 -15.33
N GLY A 69 11.40 3.32 -14.48
CA GLY A 69 10.43 2.22 -14.62
C GLY A 69 9.45 2.45 -15.78
N SER A 70 8.83 1.38 -16.26
CA SER A 70 7.76 1.46 -17.27
C SER A 70 6.41 1.89 -16.70
N GLY A 71 6.18 1.60 -15.42
CA GLY A 71 4.97 1.98 -14.67
C GLY A 71 5.28 2.75 -13.38
N GLU A 72 4.68 2.30 -12.30
CA GLU A 72 4.80 2.96 -10.99
C GLU A 72 6.19 2.77 -10.40
N ALA A 73 6.71 3.86 -9.84
CA ALA A 73 8.02 3.84 -9.21
C ALA A 73 8.08 2.82 -8.06
N GLU A 74 6.98 2.59 -7.32
CA GLU A 74 6.95 1.55 -6.28
C GLU A 74 7.03 0.15 -6.80
N ALA A 75 6.35 -0.14 -7.91
CA ALA A 75 6.41 -1.46 -8.52
C ALA A 75 7.86 -1.77 -8.93
N THR A 76 8.52 -0.78 -9.52
CA THR A 76 9.92 -0.88 -9.97
C THR A 76 10.86 -1.05 -8.77
N CYS A 77 10.72 -0.23 -7.73
CA CYS A 77 11.57 -0.31 -6.53
C CYS A 77 11.36 -1.62 -5.75
N ALA A 78 10.11 -2.04 -5.59
CA ALA A 78 9.76 -3.31 -4.96
C ALA A 78 10.33 -4.50 -5.73
N MET A 79 10.26 -4.47 -7.06
CA MET A 79 10.84 -5.49 -7.92
C MET A 79 12.36 -5.56 -7.73
N LEU A 80 13.07 -4.43 -7.82
CA LEU A 80 14.52 -4.36 -7.60
C LEU A 80 14.92 -4.94 -6.23
N ASN A 81 14.15 -4.64 -5.18
CA ASN A 81 14.41 -5.11 -3.83
C ASN A 81 14.09 -6.60 -3.66
N SER A 82 13.02 -7.09 -4.28
CA SER A 82 12.66 -8.50 -4.28
C SER A 82 13.71 -9.38 -4.99
N GLN A 83 14.31 -8.87 -6.07
CA GLN A 83 15.39 -9.52 -6.81
C GLN A 83 16.77 -9.41 -6.15
N GLY A 84 16.88 -8.64 -5.06
CA GLY A 84 18.16 -8.45 -4.36
C GLY A 84 19.15 -7.56 -5.11
N LEU A 85 18.69 -6.80 -6.10
CA LEU A 85 19.51 -5.80 -6.78
C LEU A 85 19.78 -4.58 -5.88
N VAL A 86 18.94 -4.41 -4.84
CA VAL A 86 18.95 -3.27 -3.92
C VAL A 86 18.54 -3.73 -2.53
N ASP A 87 19.12 -3.14 -1.49
CA ASP A 87 18.95 -3.63 -0.12
C ASP A 87 17.61 -3.20 0.51
N ALA A 88 17.14 -2.00 0.15
CA ALA A 88 15.91 -1.44 0.67
C ALA A 88 15.30 -0.38 -0.26
N VAL A 89 14.00 -0.14 -0.08
CA VAL A 89 13.24 0.93 -0.72
C VAL A 89 12.99 2.05 0.28
N ILE A 90 13.37 3.29 -0.04
CA ILE A 90 12.95 4.45 0.76
C ILE A 90 11.64 4.99 0.19
N SER A 91 10.56 4.87 0.95
CA SER A 91 9.26 5.41 0.55
C SER A 91 8.33 5.68 1.72
N GLN A 92 7.40 6.61 1.53
CA GLN A 92 6.28 6.86 2.43
C GLN A 92 4.99 6.16 1.99
N ASP A 93 4.98 5.45 0.86
CA ASP A 93 3.80 4.72 0.40
C ASP A 93 3.87 3.26 0.89
N SER A 94 2.74 2.72 1.35
CA SER A 94 2.66 1.32 1.79
C SER A 94 2.53 0.33 0.63
N ASP A 95 2.20 0.83 -0.57
CA ASP A 95 1.97 0.01 -1.78
C ASP A 95 3.23 -0.78 -2.18
N CYS A 96 4.43 -0.35 -1.76
CA CYS A 96 5.68 -1.11 -1.90
C CYS A 96 5.53 -2.57 -1.50
N PHE A 97 4.86 -2.84 -0.37
CA PHE A 97 4.71 -4.19 0.17
C PHE A 97 3.70 -5.02 -0.62
N ALA A 98 2.64 -4.40 -1.14
CA ALA A 98 1.71 -5.08 -2.05
C ALA A 98 2.41 -5.47 -3.36
N TYR A 99 3.34 -4.64 -3.83
CA TYR A 99 4.23 -4.94 -4.96
C TYR A 99 5.36 -5.94 -4.64
N GLY A 100 5.57 -6.30 -3.37
CA GLY A 100 6.52 -7.34 -2.96
C GLY A 100 7.89 -6.82 -2.47
N ALA A 101 8.00 -5.56 -2.06
CA ALA A 101 9.21 -5.08 -1.40
C ALA A 101 9.49 -5.88 -0.12
N ARG A 102 10.76 -6.26 0.07
CA ARG A 102 11.24 -7.01 1.24
C ARG A 102 11.59 -6.08 2.41
N ARG A 103 12.21 -4.93 2.12
CA ARG A 103 12.62 -3.96 3.13
C ARG A 103 12.29 -2.54 2.69
N VAL A 104 11.55 -1.82 3.55
CA VAL A 104 11.12 -0.45 3.28
C VAL A 104 11.52 0.46 4.44
N TYR A 105 12.16 1.57 4.10
CA TYR A 105 12.52 2.64 5.02
C TYR A 105 11.50 3.78 4.92
N ARG A 106 10.88 4.11 6.05
CA ARG A 106 9.92 5.21 6.18
C ARG A 106 10.41 6.26 7.17
N ASN A 107 9.78 7.42 7.16
CA ASN A 107 10.08 8.51 8.09
C ASN A 107 11.56 8.91 8.13
N PHE A 108 12.22 8.85 6.98
CA PHE A 108 13.61 9.25 6.84
C PHE A 108 13.75 10.74 7.20
N SER A 109 14.43 11.01 8.31
CA SER A 109 14.67 12.34 8.84
C SER A 109 16.15 12.56 9.07
N VAL A 110 16.65 13.68 8.57
CA VAL A 110 18.01 14.17 8.83
C VAL A 110 17.85 15.50 9.56
N SER A 111 17.64 15.43 10.87
CA SER A 111 17.48 16.63 11.69
C SER A 111 18.83 17.11 12.21
N THR A 112 19.11 18.40 12.04
CA THR A 112 20.27 19.11 12.61
C THR A 112 19.87 20.01 13.79
N ALA A 113 18.64 19.86 14.30
CA ALA A 113 18.01 20.81 15.21
C ALA A 113 18.42 20.66 16.69
N ALA A 114 19.16 19.60 17.06
CA ALA A 114 19.78 19.52 18.37
C ALA A 114 21.12 20.24 18.34
N GLY A 115 21.26 21.30 19.16
CA GLY A 115 22.46 22.12 19.21
C GLY A 115 23.77 21.33 19.32
N ALA A 116 24.80 21.84 18.64
CA ALA A 116 26.22 21.53 18.81
C ALA A 116 26.56 20.09 19.26
N GLY A 117 26.49 19.12 18.34
CA GLY A 117 27.29 17.89 18.44
C GLY A 117 26.60 16.55 18.18
N ALA A 118 25.28 16.47 18.08
CA ALA A 118 24.58 15.21 17.82
C ALA A 118 23.84 15.22 16.48
N MET A 119 24.37 14.49 15.49
CA MET A 119 23.62 14.13 14.29
C MET A 119 22.58 13.07 14.65
N GLN A 120 21.34 13.48 14.97
CA GLN A 120 20.21 12.57 15.17
C GLN A 120 19.42 12.46 13.86
N GLY A 121 19.92 11.60 12.96
CA GLY A 121 19.11 11.05 11.88
C GLY A 121 18.28 9.87 12.39
N SER A 122 17.02 9.76 11.95
CA SER A 122 16.16 8.62 12.28
C SER A 122 15.47 8.09 11.03
N VAL A 123 15.26 6.78 10.99
CA VAL A 123 14.52 6.10 9.93
C VAL A 123 13.83 4.87 10.52
N ASP A 124 12.60 4.63 10.10
CA ASP A 124 11.84 3.44 10.48
C ASP A 124 12.10 2.34 9.45
N CYS A 125 12.61 1.19 9.91
CA CYS A 125 12.83 0.02 9.06
C CYS A 125 11.68 -0.97 9.20
N TYR A 126 11.07 -1.31 8.07
CA TYR A 126 10.03 -2.32 7.97
C TYR A 126 10.54 -3.47 7.10
N ASP A 127 10.61 -4.66 7.68
CA ASP A 127 11.05 -5.88 7.01
C ASP A 127 9.86 -6.84 6.84
N ALA A 128 9.58 -7.25 5.61
CA ALA A 128 8.45 -8.08 5.26
C ALA A 128 8.57 -9.50 5.83
N ALA A 129 9.79 -10.03 5.99
CA ALA A 129 10.00 -11.35 6.60
C ALA A 129 9.69 -11.28 8.10
N TYR A 130 10.22 -10.27 8.79
CA TYR A 130 9.92 -10.05 10.21
C TYR A 130 8.43 -9.79 10.47
N MET A 131 7.78 -9.02 9.59
CA MET A 131 6.33 -8.83 9.64
C MET A 131 5.61 -10.17 9.53
N TYR A 132 5.92 -10.98 8.52
CA TYR A 132 5.31 -12.28 8.34
C TYR A 132 5.53 -13.22 9.54
N GLU A 133 6.74 -13.27 10.10
CA GLU A 133 7.05 -14.10 11.27
C GLU A 133 6.32 -13.64 12.54
N SER A 134 6.21 -12.33 12.76
CA SER A 134 5.63 -11.77 13.99
C SER A 134 4.11 -11.80 14.01
N ASN A 135 3.45 -11.61 12.86
CA ASN A 135 2.00 -11.41 12.83
C ASN A 135 1.29 -12.16 11.68
N GLY A 136 2.01 -12.98 10.92
CA GLY A 136 1.47 -13.77 9.82
C GLY A 136 0.95 -12.92 8.66
N PHE A 137 1.50 -11.72 8.48
CA PHE A 137 1.09 -10.75 7.46
C PHE A 137 2.16 -10.66 6.38
N GLY A 138 1.85 -11.18 5.19
CA GLY A 138 2.71 -11.14 4.01
C GLY A 138 2.06 -10.39 2.85
N ARG A 139 2.55 -10.65 1.64
CA ARG A 139 2.14 -9.94 0.42
C ARG A 139 0.65 -10.12 0.11
N ASN A 140 0.10 -11.33 0.25
CA ASN A 140 -1.30 -11.58 -0.11
C ASN A 140 -2.25 -10.81 0.82
N LYS A 141 -1.91 -10.73 2.11
CA LYS A 141 -2.68 -9.93 3.06
C LYS A 141 -2.50 -8.43 2.84
N MET A 142 -1.33 -7.98 2.39
CA MET A 142 -1.13 -6.58 1.97
C MET A 142 -1.99 -6.22 0.75
N VAL A 143 -2.06 -7.10 -0.25
CA VAL A 143 -2.94 -6.93 -1.42
C VAL A 143 -4.42 -6.94 -0.99
N ALA A 144 -4.81 -7.88 -0.12
CA ALA A 144 -6.16 -7.93 0.42
C ALA A 144 -6.52 -6.66 1.21
N LEU A 145 -5.58 -6.10 1.97
CA LEU A 145 -5.77 -4.84 2.69
C LEU A 145 -5.98 -3.67 1.72
N ALA A 146 -5.18 -3.59 0.64
CA ALA A 146 -5.32 -2.59 -0.41
C ALA A 146 -6.67 -2.69 -1.16
N LEU A 147 -7.23 -3.90 -1.29
CA LEU A 147 -8.56 -4.13 -1.87
C LEU A 147 -9.71 -3.75 -0.91
N LEU A 148 -9.55 -4.00 0.39
CA LEU A 148 -10.59 -3.76 1.40
C LEU A 148 -10.64 -2.31 1.87
N CYS A 149 -9.49 -1.71 2.14
CA CYS A 149 -9.39 -0.35 2.71
C CYS A 149 -9.26 0.75 1.66
N GLY A 150 -9.01 0.38 0.41
CA GLY A 150 -8.65 1.33 -0.62
C GLY A 150 -7.13 1.46 -0.75
N SER A 151 -6.71 1.76 -1.97
CA SER A 151 -5.32 2.07 -2.31
C SER A 151 -5.32 3.23 -3.31
N ASP A 152 -4.18 3.55 -3.90
CA ASP A 152 -4.16 4.48 -5.03
C ASP A 152 -4.92 3.96 -6.27
N TYR A 153 -5.19 2.65 -6.32
CA TYR A 153 -5.83 1.97 -7.44
C TYR A 153 -7.33 1.75 -7.28
N ASN A 154 -7.86 1.86 -6.07
CA ASN A 154 -9.27 1.64 -5.81
C ASN A 154 -9.74 2.41 -4.58
N VAL A 155 -11.04 2.73 -4.53
CA VAL A 155 -11.67 3.39 -3.37
C VAL A 155 -11.93 2.46 -2.18
N GLY A 156 -11.60 1.17 -2.32
CA GLY A 156 -11.80 0.13 -1.30
C GLY A 156 -13.24 -0.35 -1.20
N ALA A 157 -13.46 -1.31 -0.30
CA ALA A 157 -14.79 -1.67 0.18
C ALA A 157 -15.33 -0.53 1.06
N CYS A 158 -15.88 0.50 0.41
CA CYS A 158 -16.51 1.72 0.92
C CYS A 158 -16.62 1.80 2.45
N GLY A 159 -15.71 2.54 3.09
CA GLY A 159 -15.80 2.87 4.51
C GLY A 159 -15.43 1.75 5.49
N SER A 160 -14.80 0.68 5.02
CA SER A 160 -14.22 -0.34 5.91
C SER A 160 -13.02 0.24 6.65
N SER A 161 -13.06 0.23 8.00
CA SER A 161 -11.93 0.69 8.79
C SER A 161 -10.75 -0.28 8.66
N ILE A 162 -9.52 0.25 8.66
CA ILE A 162 -8.30 -0.55 8.62
C ILE A 162 -8.26 -1.60 9.74
N ASN A 163 -8.72 -1.24 10.94
CA ASN A 163 -8.79 -2.14 12.08
C ASN A 163 -9.73 -3.32 11.82
N THR A 164 -10.89 -3.08 11.19
CA THR A 164 -11.85 -4.14 10.83
C THR A 164 -11.25 -5.08 9.79
N ALA A 165 -10.58 -4.55 8.77
CA ALA A 165 -9.93 -5.36 7.74
C ALA A 165 -8.79 -6.19 8.35
N VAL A 166 -7.86 -5.59 9.09
CA VAL A 166 -6.75 -6.29 9.74
C VAL A 166 -7.23 -7.40 10.67
N GLN A 167 -8.26 -7.13 11.48
CA GLN A 167 -8.83 -8.16 12.35
C GLN A 167 -9.45 -9.34 11.58
N PHE A 168 -9.94 -9.14 10.35
CA PHE A 168 -10.38 -10.23 9.48
C PHE A 168 -9.19 -10.95 8.84
N LEU A 169 -8.18 -10.21 8.37
CA LEU A 169 -6.97 -10.78 7.77
C LEU A 169 -6.17 -11.66 8.73
N HIS A 170 -6.27 -11.43 10.05
CA HIS A 170 -5.66 -12.33 11.05
C HIS A 170 -6.39 -13.66 11.21
N THR A 171 -7.67 -13.78 10.79
CA THR A 171 -8.42 -15.04 10.94
C THR A 171 -8.28 -15.97 9.75
N VAL A 172 -7.76 -15.45 8.63
CA VAL A 172 -7.53 -16.22 7.41
C VAL A 172 -6.02 -16.42 7.21
N PRO A 173 -5.56 -17.63 6.86
CA PRO A 173 -4.17 -17.86 6.47
C PRO A 173 -3.74 -17.02 5.25
N GLU A 174 -2.44 -16.74 5.15
CA GLU A 174 -1.83 -15.97 4.05
C GLU A 174 -2.11 -16.55 2.66
N SER A 175 -2.08 -17.88 2.52
CA SER A 175 -2.35 -18.57 1.25
C SER A 175 -3.79 -18.45 0.79
N ASP A 176 -4.72 -18.38 1.76
CA ASP A 176 -6.14 -18.57 1.52
C ASP A 176 -6.89 -17.25 1.38
N ILE A 177 -6.25 -16.12 1.71
CA ILE A 177 -6.94 -14.83 1.74
C ILE A 177 -7.46 -14.38 0.37
N ILE A 178 -6.67 -14.55 -0.70
CA ILE A 178 -7.10 -14.19 -2.05
C ILE A 178 -8.25 -15.10 -2.53
N PRO A 179 -8.13 -16.45 -2.45
CA PRO A 179 -9.27 -17.35 -2.69
C PRO A 179 -10.51 -17.00 -1.85
N ARG A 180 -10.31 -16.61 -0.59
CA ARG A 180 -11.41 -16.26 0.32
C ARG A 180 -12.14 -14.99 -0.11
N LEU A 181 -11.42 -13.97 -0.57
CA LEU A 181 -12.04 -12.77 -1.12
C LEU A 181 -12.79 -13.05 -2.42
N LEU A 182 -12.31 -13.98 -3.25
CA LEU A 182 -13.01 -14.43 -4.45
C LEU A 182 -14.30 -15.20 -4.10
N SER A 183 -14.27 -16.05 -3.06
CA SER A 183 -15.45 -16.83 -2.64
C SER A 183 -16.61 -15.95 -2.16
N TRP A 184 -16.34 -14.72 -1.70
CA TRP A 184 -17.38 -13.74 -1.36
C TRP A 184 -18.39 -13.51 -2.50
N VAL A 185 -17.93 -13.65 -3.75
CA VAL A 185 -18.73 -13.46 -4.96
C VAL A 185 -19.17 -14.79 -5.55
N LEU A 186 -18.28 -15.79 -5.58
CA LEU A 186 -18.53 -17.07 -6.22
C LEU A 186 -19.54 -17.94 -5.44
N ASP A 187 -19.55 -17.87 -4.10
CA ASP A 187 -20.31 -18.78 -3.24
C ASP A 187 -21.32 -18.04 -2.33
N PRO A 188 -22.33 -17.33 -2.87
CA PRO A 188 -23.25 -16.53 -2.05
C PRO A 188 -24.02 -17.38 -1.02
N ALA A 189 -24.39 -18.62 -1.37
CA ALA A 189 -25.11 -19.53 -0.48
C ALA A 189 -24.35 -19.84 0.82
N GLN A 190 -23.02 -19.98 0.75
CA GLN A 190 -22.18 -20.21 1.94
C GLN A 190 -22.27 -19.03 2.92
N PHE A 191 -22.26 -17.80 2.40
CA PHE A 191 -22.33 -16.60 3.23
C PHE A 191 -23.73 -16.34 3.78
N GLU A 192 -24.78 -16.76 3.07
CA GLU A 192 -26.15 -16.78 3.60
C GLU A 192 -26.30 -17.75 4.77
N GLU A 193 -25.74 -18.96 4.67
CA GLU A 193 -25.73 -19.92 5.76
C GLU A 193 -24.97 -19.39 6.97
N ARG A 194 -23.78 -18.81 6.76
CA ARG A 194 -23.00 -18.14 7.81
C ARG A 194 -23.78 -17.00 8.47
N SER A 195 -24.55 -16.23 7.70
CA SER A 195 -25.40 -15.15 8.21
C SER A 195 -26.54 -15.69 9.08
N ARG A 196 -27.21 -16.76 8.65
CA ARG A 196 -28.22 -17.47 9.45
C ARG A 196 -27.63 -18.03 10.73
N TRP A 197 -26.47 -18.69 10.62
CA TRP A 197 -25.75 -19.21 11.77
C TRP A 197 -25.39 -18.10 12.76
N ALA A 198 -24.86 -16.95 12.34
CA ALA A 198 -24.47 -15.86 13.23
C ALA A 198 -25.66 -15.12 13.87
N SER A 199 -26.84 -15.20 13.26
CA SER A 199 -28.06 -14.51 13.69
C SER A 199 -29.04 -15.41 14.45
N ALA A 200 -28.79 -16.72 14.54
CA ALA A 200 -29.72 -17.63 15.18
C ALA A 200 -29.95 -17.27 16.67
N PRO A 201 -31.22 -17.11 17.10
CA PRO A 201 -31.55 -16.68 18.44
C PRO A 201 -31.38 -17.80 19.47
N GLY A 202 -31.32 -17.41 20.74
CA GLY A 202 -31.50 -18.35 21.85
C GLY A 202 -30.29 -19.22 22.18
N ARG A 203 -29.09 -18.88 21.72
CA ARG A 203 -27.85 -19.56 22.11
C ARG A 203 -27.09 -18.83 23.22
N CYS A 204 -26.33 -19.58 23.99
CA CYS A 204 -25.42 -19.06 25.01
C CYS A 204 -24.19 -18.39 24.37
N ASP A 205 -23.78 -17.23 24.89
CA ASP A 205 -22.60 -16.50 24.42
C ASP A 205 -21.27 -17.25 24.65
N ARG A 206 -21.20 -18.15 25.63
CA ARG A 206 -19.97 -18.90 25.97
C ARG A 206 -19.86 -20.19 25.16
N CYS A 207 -20.81 -21.11 25.33
CA CYS A 207 -20.76 -22.43 24.71
C CYS A 207 -21.46 -22.51 23.33
N GLY A 208 -22.38 -21.59 23.01
CA GLY A 208 -23.15 -21.64 21.76
C GLY A 208 -24.30 -22.65 21.74
N HIS A 209 -24.55 -23.39 22.81
CA HIS A 209 -25.70 -24.29 22.91
C HIS A 209 -27.00 -23.52 23.18
N VAL A 210 -28.14 -24.15 22.86
CA VAL A 210 -29.46 -23.58 23.06
C VAL A 210 -29.72 -23.33 24.55
N GLY A 211 -30.22 -22.13 24.88
CA GLY A 211 -30.48 -21.65 26.23
C GLY A 211 -29.56 -20.49 26.63
N ARG A 212 -30.14 -19.33 26.98
CA ARG A 212 -29.37 -18.13 27.39
C ARG A 212 -28.94 -18.15 28.86
N THR A 213 -29.49 -19.05 29.68
CA THR A 213 -29.36 -19.03 31.15
C THR A 213 -28.36 -20.05 31.72
N HIS A 214 -27.42 -20.54 30.90
CA HIS A 214 -26.44 -21.55 31.34
C HIS A 214 -25.53 -21.08 32.48
N LEU A 215 -25.38 -19.76 32.69
CA LEU A 215 -24.60 -19.22 33.81
C LEU A 215 -25.15 -19.67 35.18
N ARG A 216 -26.48 -19.83 35.31
CA ARG A 216 -27.13 -20.23 36.57
C ARG A 216 -27.52 -21.71 36.60
N ASN A 217 -28.02 -22.24 35.48
CA ASN A 217 -28.71 -23.54 35.46
C ASN A 217 -27.83 -24.70 34.98
N GLY A 218 -26.56 -24.43 34.62
CA GLY A 218 -25.74 -25.42 33.95
C GLY A 218 -26.06 -25.54 32.46
N CYS A 219 -25.29 -26.35 31.74
CA CYS A 219 -25.52 -26.65 30.34
C CYS A 219 -25.51 -28.18 30.15
N PRO A 220 -26.61 -28.78 29.68
CA PRO A 220 -26.71 -30.24 29.54
C PRO A 220 -25.73 -30.77 28.50
N VAL A 221 -25.46 -30.00 27.43
CA VAL A 221 -24.53 -30.41 26.37
C VAL A 221 -23.07 -30.27 26.81
N CYS A 222 -22.75 -29.30 27.69
CA CYS A 222 -21.43 -29.21 28.30
C CYS A 222 -21.27 -30.15 29.52
N ALA A 223 -22.33 -30.87 29.91
CA ALA A 223 -22.39 -31.68 31.13
C ALA A 223 -22.02 -30.88 32.41
N THR A 224 -22.45 -29.62 32.51
CA THR A 224 -22.19 -28.76 33.68
C THR A 224 -23.45 -28.55 34.51
N HIS A 225 -23.34 -28.65 35.84
CA HIS A 225 -24.45 -28.43 36.77
C HIS A 225 -24.64 -26.94 37.19
N ARG A 226 -23.59 -26.12 37.05
CA ARG A 226 -23.64 -24.64 37.13
C ARG A 226 -22.66 -24.07 36.10
N GLY A 227 -23.04 -22.98 35.43
CA GLY A 227 -22.22 -22.39 34.37
C GLY A 227 -22.14 -23.27 33.11
N CYS A 228 -21.28 -22.89 32.16
CA CYS A 228 -20.96 -23.67 30.98
C CYS A 228 -19.51 -23.49 30.57
N THR A 229 -18.97 -24.44 29.81
CA THR A 229 -17.63 -24.36 29.22
C THR A 229 -17.59 -23.23 28.20
N ASP A 230 -16.58 -22.38 28.29
CA ASP A 230 -16.37 -21.33 27.30
C ASP A 230 -15.73 -21.91 26.03
N LEU A 231 -16.53 -22.03 24.98
CA LEU A 231 -16.09 -22.49 23.66
C LEU A 231 -15.81 -21.30 22.72
N GLY A 232 -15.81 -20.07 23.26
CA GLY A 232 -15.59 -18.84 22.52
C GLY A 232 -16.69 -18.52 21.52
N HIS A 233 -17.94 -18.96 21.75
CA HIS A 233 -19.01 -18.80 20.78
C HIS A 233 -19.24 -17.34 20.40
N LYS A 234 -19.28 -16.42 21.38
CA LYS A 234 -19.40 -14.98 21.16
C LYS A 234 -18.30 -14.44 20.24
N SER A 235 -17.05 -14.87 20.44
CA SER A 235 -15.91 -14.46 19.61
C SER A 235 -16.05 -14.97 18.18
N LYS A 236 -16.44 -16.24 18.00
CA LYS A 236 -16.70 -16.85 16.67
C LYS A 236 -17.84 -16.13 15.94
N VAL A 237 -18.92 -15.79 16.64
CA VAL A 237 -20.04 -15.01 16.05
C VAL A 237 -19.58 -13.61 15.66
N ALA A 238 -18.77 -12.95 16.49
CA ALA A 238 -18.23 -11.63 16.17
C ALA A 238 -17.32 -11.65 14.92
N GLU A 239 -16.48 -12.68 14.78
CA GLU A 239 -15.64 -12.89 13.60
C GLU A 239 -16.48 -13.07 12.32
N VAL A 240 -17.46 -13.97 12.35
CA VAL A 240 -18.34 -14.18 11.19
C VAL A 240 -19.12 -12.92 10.82
N LYS A 241 -19.64 -12.18 11.82
CA LYS A 241 -20.31 -10.90 11.57
C LYS A 241 -19.38 -9.85 10.97
N ARG A 242 -18.12 -9.82 11.38
CA ARG A 242 -17.10 -8.91 10.83
C ARG A 242 -16.88 -9.18 9.34
N GLU A 243 -16.66 -10.43 8.98
CA GLU A 243 -16.49 -10.85 7.59
C GLU A 243 -17.73 -10.53 6.74
N LEU A 244 -18.93 -10.89 7.22
CA LEU A 244 -20.19 -10.58 6.52
C LEU A 244 -20.39 -9.08 6.31
N SER A 245 -19.98 -8.27 7.28
CA SER A 245 -20.04 -6.82 7.19
C SER A 245 -19.09 -6.26 6.13
N LEU A 246 -17.86 -6.79 6.06
CA LEU A 246 -16.90 -6.43 5.01
C LEU A 246 -17.41 -6.86 3.62
N ARG A 247 -17.89 -8.09 3.49
CA ARG A 247 -18.49 -8.61 2.25
C ARG A 247 -19.66 -7.75 1.77
N SER A 248 -20.60 -7.44 2.67
CA SER A 248 -21.76 -6.63 2.34
C SER A 248 -21.35 -5.25 1.81
N ARG A 249 -20.36 -4.59 2.45
CA ARG A 249 -19.81 -3.32 1.95
C ARG A 249 -19.15 -3.48 0.59
N ALA A 250 -18.28 -4.47 0.44
CA ALA A 250 -17.54 -4.72 -0.79
C ALA A 250 -18.48 -4.93 -1.99
N LEU A 251 -19.58 -5.68 -1.81
CA LEU A 251 -20.56 -5.95 -2.86
C LEU A 251 -21.53 -4.78 -3.10
N SER A 252 -21.74 -3.91 -2.12
CA SER A 252 -22.67 -2.76 -2.22
C SER A 252 -22.04 -1.53 -2.89
N CYS A 253 -20.73 -1.53 -3.15
CA CYS A 253 -20.00 -0.38 -3.69
C CYS A 253 -20.23 -0.10 -5.19
N GLY A 254 -20.99 -0.93 -5.91
CA GLY A 254 -21.25 -0.77 -7.34
C GLY A 254 -20.03 -1.01 -8.24
N ILE A 255 -18.90 -1.42 -7.67
CA ILE A 255 -17.65 -1.81 -8.35
C ILE A 255 -17.51 -3.32 -8.22
N PRO A 256 -17.11 -4.06 -9.28
CA PRO A 256 -16.83 -5.48 -9.17
C PRO A 256 -15.72 -5.73 -8.14
N PHE A 257 -16.04 -6.54 -7.12
CA PHE A 257 -15.10 -6.93 -6.08
C PHE A 257 -14.78 -8.43 -6.19
N PRO A 258 -13.54 -8.86 -5.93
CA PRO A 258 -12.32 -8.04 -5.97
C PRO A 258 -12.09 -7.44 -7.35
N GLU A 259 -11.53 -6.23 -7.43
CA GLU A 259 -11.35 -5.55 -8.72
C GLU A 259 -10.26 -6.25 -9.57
N PRO A 260 -10.59 -6.84 -10.73
CA PRO A 260 -9.65 -7.69 -11.47
C PRO A 260 -8.42 -6.93 -11.97
N LYS A 261 -8.57 -5.63 -12.29
CA LYS A 261 -7.48 -4.78 -12.75
C LYS A 261 -6.47 -4.52 -11.62
N VAL A 262 -6.94 -4.23 -10.41
CA VAL A 262 -6.10 -4.06 -9.21
C VAL A 262 -5.37 -5.36 -8.89
N MET A 263 -6.08 -6.48 -8.91
CA MET A 263 -5.47 -7.79 -8.65
C MET A 263 -4.39 -8.10 -9.67
N LYS A 264 -4.64 -7.84 -10.96
CA LYS A 264 -3.66 -8.05 -12.01
C LYS A 264 -2.41 -7.18 -11.77
N GLU A 265 -2.60 -5.90 -11.48
CA GLU A 265 -1.51 -4.94 -11.23
C GLU A 265 -0.61 -5.36 -10.06
N PHE A 266 -1.19 -5.70 -8.91
CA PHE A 266 -0.38 -6.06 -7.74
C PHE A 266 0.20 -7.47 -7.78
N LEU A 267 -0.50 -8.45 -8.39
CA LEU A 267 -0.05 -9.85 -8.39
C LEU A 267 0.86 -10.20 -9.56
N HIS A 268 0.68 -9.57 -10.72
CA HIS A 268 1.54 -9.79 -11.89
C HIS A 268 2.54 -8.65 -11.99
N SER A 269 3.72 -8.85 -11.40
CA SER A 269 4.84 -7.95 -11.63
C SER A 269 5.19 -7.99 -13.11
N THR A 270 5.07 -6.87 -13.81
CA THR A 270 5.64 -6.75 -15.16
C THR A 270 7.13 -7.03 -15.04
N GLU A 271 7.62 -8.08 -15.69
CA GLU A 271 9.04 -8.40 -15.78
C GLU A 271 9.76 -7.31 -16.58
N GLU A 272 10.00 -6.17 -15.94
CA GLU A 272 10.87 -5.15 -16.49
C GLU A 272 12.29 -5.69 -16.43
N LYS A 273 12.86 -5.99 -17.59
CA LYS A 273 14.29 -6.25 -17.73
C LYS A 273 15.02 -4.92 -17.55
N ILE A 274 15.36 -4.60 -16.30
CA ILE A 274 16.27 -3.50 -16.01
C ILE A 274 17.68 -3.98 -16.34
N ASP A 275 18.38 -3.21 -17.17
CA ASP A 275 19.77 -3.45 -17.50
C ASP A 275 20.63 -3.29 -16.24
N ILE A 276 21.36 -4.34 -15.85
CA ILE A 276 22.19 -4.34 -14.64
C ILE A 276 23.34 -3.35 -14.79
N ASP A 277 23.83 -3.11 -16.01
CA ASP A 277 24.85 -2.08 -16.24
C ASP A 277 24.33 -0.67 -15.95
N SER A 278 23.01 -0.47 -16.05
CA SER A 278 22.36 0.79 -15.67
C SER A 278 22.26 1.01 -14.16
N LEU A 279 22.62 0.03 -13.33
CA LEU A 279 22.73 0.16 -11.86
C LEU A 279 24.12 0.61 -11.38
N LYS A 280 25.13 0.63 -12.27
CA LYS A 280 26.49 1.08 -11.93
C LYS A 280 26.47 2.55 -11.53
N ARG A 281 27.14 2.87 -10.42
CA ARG A 281 27.23 4.23 -9.91
C ARG A 281 28.12 5.09 -10.81
N PRO A 282 27.61 6.19 -11.37
CA PRO A 282 28.46 7.12 -12.09
C PRO A 282 29.44 7.80 -11.11
N VAL A 283 30.62 8.14 -11.61
CA VAL A 283 31.61 8.89 -10.81
C VAL A 283 31.08 10.32 -10.59
N PRO A 284 31.03 10.82 -9.34
CA PRO A 284 30.58 12.17 -9.07
C PRO A 284 31.47 13.21 -9.76
N SER A 285 30.86 14.25 -10.34
CA SER A 285 31.57 15.32 -11.03
C SER A 285 31.39 16.65 -10.32
N LEU A 286 32.43 17.07 -9.60
CA LEU A 286 32.47 18.37 -8.92
C LEU A 286 32.28 19.55 -9.89
N ILE A 287 32.76 19.43 -11.12
CA ILE A 287 32.60 20.45 -12.16
C ILE A 287 31.13 20.57 -12.57
N GLN A 288 30.46 19.45 -12.84
CA GLN A 288 29.03 19.47 -13.18
C GLN A 288 28.20 19.95 -11.99
N PHE A 289 28.52 19.49 -10.78
CA PHE A 289 27.84 19.91 -9.55
C PHE A 289 27.92 21.42 -9.34
N THR A 290 29.12 22.01 -9.40
CA THR A 290 29.32 23.47 -9.22
C THR A 290 28.68 24.32 -10.32
N VAL A 291 28.55 23.81 -11.55
CA VAL A 291 27.85 24.48 -12.65
C VAL A 291 26.33 24.48 -12.44
N ILE A 292 25.77 23.39 -11.91
CA ILE A 292 24.36 23.29 -11.54
C ILE A 292 24.07 24.18 -10.32
N ASP A 293 24.99 24.17 -9.35
CA ASP A 293 24.89 24.91 -8.09
C ASP A 293 24.69 26.41 -8.32
N LYS A 294 25.56 27.01 -9.16
CA LYS A 294 25.51 28.44 -9.52
C LYS A 294 24.21 28.90 -10.19
N ARG A 295 23.37 27.98 -10.70
CA ARG A 295 22.15 28.35 -11.43
C ARG A 295 20.87 28.23 -10.61
N ASN A 296 20.74 27.32 -9.63
CA ASN A 296 19.41 26.97 -9.10
C ASN A 296 19.33 26.24 -7.74
N LEU A 297 20.38 26.19 -6.89
CA LEU A 297 20.31 25.44 -5.61
C LEU A 297 19.08 25.77 -4.75
N SER A 298 18.72 27.04 -4.62
CA SER A 298 17.61 27.45 -3.75
C SER A 298 16.25 26.91 -4.21
N LYS A 299 16.05 26.75 -5.53
CA LYS A 299 14.79 26.25 -6.10
C LYS A 299 14.71 24.73 -6.11
N ALA A 300 15.82 24.04 -6.39
CA ALA A 300 15.88 22.58 -6.41
C ALA A 300 15.73 22.00 -4.98
N PHE A 301 16.42 22.58 -3.98
CA PHE A 301 16.28 22.18 -2.58
C PHE A 301 14.90 22.53 -2.00
N ASP A 302 14.30 23.68 -2.35
CA ASP A 302 12.94 24.01 -1.92
C ASP A 302 11.90 23.06 -2.53
N VAL A 303 12.10 22.59 -3.76
CA VAL A 303 11.20 21.57 -4.33
C VAL A 303 11.44 20.23 -3.64
N LEU A 304 12.67 19.78 -3.44
CA LEU A 304 12.96 18.55 -2.68
C LEU A 304 12.39 18.56 -1.25
N ARG A 305 12.35 19.73 -0.59
CA ARG A 305 11.71 19.90 0.74
C ARG A 305 10.19 19.96 0.69
N ARG A 306 9.61 20.67 -0.29
CA ARG A 306 8.15 20.95 -0.35
C ARG A 306 7.37 19.88 -1.09
N THR A 307 7.99 19.23 -2.05
CA THR A 307 7.44 18.04 -2.66
C THR A 307 7.98 16.85 -1.89
N ASN A 308 7.11 16.23 -1.10
CA ASN A 308 7.12 14.78 -0.83
C ASN A 308 7.02 13.96 -2.16
N ALA A 309 7.50 14.51 -3.29
CA ALA A 309 7.48 13.86 -4.59
C ALA A 309 8.66 12.91 -4.63
N CYS A 310 8.38 11.66 -4.26
CA CYS A 310 8.88 10.44 -4.90
C CYS A 310 10.29 10.55 -5.50
N LEU A 311 11.27 11.02 -4.73
CA LEU A 311 12.63 10.57 -4.91
C LEU A 311 12.73 9.27 -4.12
N LYS A 312 12.16 8.22 -4.74
CA LYS A 312 12.32 6.84 -4.30
C LYS A 312 13.77 6.49 -4.63
N CYS A 313 14.65 6.89 -3.72
CA CYS A 313 16.05 6.57 -3.80
C CYS A 313 16.19 5.09 -3.45
N VAL A 314 16.60 4.35 -4.45
CA VAL A 314 17.09 2.99 -4.32
C VAL A 314 18.52 3.08 -3.78
N LEU A 315 18.73 2.64 -2.54
CA LEU A 315 20.07 2.55 -1.97
C LEU A 315 20.59 1.12 -2.09
N THR A 316 21.81 1.00 -2.60
CA THR A 316 22.64 -0.21 -2.57
C THR A 316 23.80 0.03 -1.61
N GLU A 317 23.89 -0.66 -0.48
CA GLU A 317 25.14 -0.73 0.27
C GLU A 317 25.99 -1.84 -0.34
N THR A 318 26.83 -1.51 -1.33
CA THR A 318 27.97 -2.36 -1.65
C THR A 318 28.99 -2.19 -0.54
N TYR A 319 28.84 -2.96 0.55
CA TYR A 319 29.97 -3.25 1.43
C TYR A 319 30.89 -4.18 0.66
N GLU A 320 31.94 -3.63 0.06
CA GLU A 320 33.12 -4.43 -0.30
C GLU A 320 33.66 -5.03 1.02
N ARG A 321 33.64 -6.35 1.13
CA ARG A 321 34.46 -7.11 2.07
C ARG A 321 35.67 -7.65 1.34
#